data_AF-A0A0G1LDY5-F1
#
_entry.id   AF-A0A0G1LDY5-F1
#
_cell.length_a   1.000
_cell.length_b   1.000
_cell.length_c   1.000
_cell.angle_alpha   90.00
_cell.angle_beta   90.00
_cell.angle_gamma   90.00
#
_symmetry.space_group_name_H-M   'P 1'
#
loop_
_entity.id
_entity.type
_entity.pdbx_description
1 polymer ?
#
loop_
_entity_poly.entity_id
_entity_poly.type
_entity_poly.pdbx_seq_one_letter_code
_entity_poly.pdbx_strand_id
1 'polypeptide(L)'
;MNRVEIVCLILGIIALAIWVVVYDRQELAQYALYLAIAADIFAAIPTFVFVWTQPDGDRPFAWVFFAIGYGLAIFAITEHTFANYVLPLTMFLAALSVALPLILYRWREKIPLSEWI
;
A
#
# COMPACT_ATOMS: atom_id res chain seq x y z
N MET A 1 18.06 -17.89 3.52
CA MET A 1 16.86 -17.41 4.23
C MET A 1 17.31 -16.80 5.54
N ASN A 2 17.17 -15.49 5.67
CA ASN A 2 17.56 -14.73 6.86
C ASN A 2 16.61 -15.04 8.03
N ARG A 3 17.08 -14.86 9.28
CA ARG A 3 16.28 -15.13 10.49
C ARG A 3 14.98 -14.30 10.54
N VAL A 4 15.02 -13.08 9.99
CA VAL A 4 13.85 -12.18 9.85
C VAL A 4 12.84 -12.73 8.85
N GLU A 5 13.30 -13.27 7.72
CA GLU A 5 12.42 -13.86 6.69
C GLU A 5 11.64 -15.06 7.24
N ILE A 6 12.30 -15.90 8.05
CA ILE A 6 11.66 -17.05 8.70
C ILE A 6 10.61 -16.60 9.71
N VAL A 7 10.89 -15.54 10.49
CA VAL A 7 9.91 -14.97 11.43
C VAL A 7 8.70 -14.40 10.67
N CYS A 8 8.92 -13.66 9.58
CA CYS A 8 7.84 -13.17 8.72
C CYS A 8 7.00 -14.32 8.12
N LEU A 9 7.66 -15.39 7.67
CA LEU A 9 6.97 -16.57 7.15
C LEU A 9 6.08 -17.23 8.21
N ILE A 10 6.60 -17.43 9.42
CA ILE A 10 5.84 -18.02 10.54
C ILE A 10 4.67 -17.12 10.94
N LEU A 11 4.90 -15.81 11.05
CA LEU A 11 3.83 -14.84 11.35
C LEU A 11 2.75 -14.83 10.26
N GLY A 12 3.15 -14.94 8.98
CA GLY A 12 2.21 -15.05 7.86
C GLY A 12 1.37 -16.32 7.92
N ILE A 13 1.97 -17.47 8.25
CA ILE A 13 1.24 -18.74 8.44
C ILE A 13 0.24 -18.62 9.60
N ILE A 14 0.65 -18.03 10.72
CA ILE A 14 -0.24 -17.82 11.89
C ILE A 14 -1.39 -16.88 11.52
N ALA A 15 -1.12 -15.79 10.80
CA ALA A 15 -2.14 -14.85 10.35
C ALA A 15 -3.18 -15.52 9.43
N LEU A 16 -2.73 -16.36 8.49
CA LEU A 16 -3.62 -17.15 7.63
C LEU A 16 -4.47 -18.14 8.43
N ALA A 17 -3.89 -18.82 9.42
CA ALA A 17 -4.62 -19.74 10.29
C ALA A 17 -5.71 -19.02 11.10
N ILE A 18 -5.39 -17.84 11.64
CA ILE A 18 -6.37 -17.00 12.36
C ILE A 18 -7.47 -16.53 11.39
N TRP A 19 -7.13 -16.13 10.18
CA TRP A 19 -8.10 -15.68 9.18
C TRP A 19 -9.12 -16.78 8.83
N VAL A 20 -8.67 -18.02 8.63
CA VAL A 20 -9.58 -19.16 8.34
C VAL A 20 -10.59 -19.39 9.48
N VAL A 21 -10.18 -19.23 10.74
CA VAL A 21 -11.07 -19.41 11.90
C VAL A 21 -12.04 -18.24 12.07
N VAL A 22 -11.62 -17.02 11.68
CA VAL A 22 -12.36 -15.78 11.89
C VAL A 22 -13.26 -15.42 10.70
N TYR A 23 -13.04 -16.02 9.53
CA TYR A 23 -13.74 -15.71 8.27
C TYR A 23 -15.27 -15.66 8.39
N ASP A 24 -15.87 -16.55 9.18
CA ASP A 24 -17.33 -16.64 9.34
C ASP A 24 -17.93 -15.55 10.27
N ARG A 25 -17.08 -14.84 11.04
CA ARG A 25 -17.50 -13.81 11.99
C ARG A 25 -17.29 -12.41 11.41
N GLN A 26 -18.32 -11.91 10.72
CA GLN A 26 -18.32 -10.56 10.12
C GLN A 26 -17.96 -9.43 11.10
N GLU A 27 -18.28 -9.56 12.39
CA GLU A 27 -17.95 -8.55 13.40
C GLU A 27 -16.44 -8.42 13.66
N LEU A 28 -15.70 -9.54 13.59
CA LEU A 28 -14.24 -9.54 13.76
C LEU A 28 -13.51 -9.09 12.49
N ALA A 29 -14.14 -9.25 11.32
CA ALA A 29 -13.57 -8.82 10.05
C ALA A 29 -13.31 -7.30 10.00
N GLN A 30 -14.16 -6.49 10.65
CA GLN A 30 -13.95 -5.04 10.73
C GLN A 30 -12.73 -4.67 11.59
N TYR A 31 -12.53 -5.35 12.73
CA TYR A 31 -11.34 -5.13 13.58
C TYR A 31 -10.05 -5.57 12.87
N ALA A 32 -10.09 -6.70 12.16
CA ALA A 32 -8.97 -7.15 11.34
C ALA A 32 -8.63 -6.12 10.25
N LEU A 33 -9.65 -5.54 9.61
CA LEU A 33 -9.49 -4.49 8.61
C LEU A 33 -8.85 -3.23 9.21
N TYR A 34 -9.29 -2.77 10.38
CA TYR A 34 -8.67 -1.61 11.04
C TYR A 34 -7.23 -1.87 11.44
N LEU A 35 -6.92 -3.07 11.95
CA LEU A 35 -5.56 -3.46 12.29
C LEU A 35 -4.65 -3.52 11.04
N ALA A 36 -5.16 -4.06 9.94
CA ALA A 36 -4.45 -4.10 8.67
C ALA A 36 -4.11 -2.70 8.16
N ILE A 37 -5.08 -1.78 8.15
CA ILE A 37 -4.86 -0.39 7.74
C ILE A 37 -3.85 0.31 8.65
N ALA A 38 -3.94 0.08 9.96
CA ALA A 38 -2.97 0.63 10.90
C ALA A 38 -1.55 0.12 10.58
N ALA A 39 -1.39 -1.19 10.36
CA ALA A 39 -0.13 -1.79 9.98
C ALA A 39 0.41 -1.21 8.66
N ASP A 40 -0.46 -1.04 7.65
CA ASP A 40 -0.09 -0.44 6.37
C ASP A 40 0.37 1.01 6.52
N ILE A 41 -0.27 1.81 7.38
CA ILE A 41 0.16 3.18 7.68
C ILE A 41 1.57 3.16 8.29
N PHE A 42 1.82 2.29 9.27
CA PHE A 42 3.16 2.16 9.86
C PHE A 42 4.21 1.71 8.84
N ALA A 43 3.85 0.80 7.94
CA ALA A 43 4.72 0.35 6.85
C ALA A 43 4.96 1.43 5.80
N ALA A 44 4.02 2.35 5.59
CA ALA A 44 4.15 3.45 4.63
C ALA A 44 5.08 4.58 5.12
N ILE A 45 5.25 4.75 6.43
CA ILE A 45 6.13 5.78 7.01
C ILE A 45 7.56 5.72 6.45
N PRO A 46 8.30 4.59 6.50
CA PRO A 46 9.66 4.53 5.96
C PRO A 46 9.70 4.81 4.46
N THR A 47 8.70 4.37 3.70
CA THR A 47 8.58 4.65 2.26
C THR A 47 8.42 6.14 2.00
N PHE A 48 7.57 6.82 2.78
CA PHE A 48 7.39 8.26 2.67
C PHE A 48 8.72 8.98 2.96
N VAL A 49 9.37 8.67 4.08
CA VAL A 49 10.68 9.25 4.44
C VAL A 49 11.73 8.98 3.35
N PHE A 50 11.78 7.76 2.80
CA PHE A 50 12.70 7.38 1.74
C PHE A 50 12.52 8.25 0.50
N VAL A 51 11.29 8.43 0.05
CA VAL A 51 10.98 9.18 -1.17
C VAL A 51 11.32 10.67 -1.04
N TRP A 52 11.19 11.25 0.16
CA TRP A 52 11.58 12.64 0.41
C TRP A 52 13.10 12.82 0.59
N THR A 53 13.82 11.80 1.07
CA THR A 53 15.26 11.88 1.34
C THR A 53 16.12 11.42 0.15
N GLN A 54 15.64 10.44 -0.61
CA GLN A 54 16.29 9.85 -1.78
C GLN A 54 15.26 9.66 -2.91
N PRO A 55 14.75 10.75 -3.49
CA PRO A 55 13.72 10.69 -4.54
C PRO A 55 14.19 9.99 -5.83
N ASP A 56 15.49 9.80 -6.01
CA ASP A 56 16.06 9.08 -7.16
C ASP A 56 16.15 7.56 -6.93
N GLY A 57 15.95 7.10 -5.69
CA GLY A 57 16.07 5.68 -5.32
C GLY A 57 14.89 4.80 -5.73
N ASP A 58 13.75 5.40 -6.11
CA ASP A 58 12.54 4.67 -6.52
C ASP A 58 11.96 5.17 -7.84
N ARG A 59 11.16 4.32 -8.50
CA ARG A 59 10.59 4.57 -9.83
C ARG A 59 9.16 5.11 -9.72
N PRO A 60 8.87 6.33 -10.22
CA PRO A 60 7.55 6.95 -10.05
C PRO A 60 6.43 6.18 -10.77
N PHE A 61 6.72 5.55 -11.92
CA PHE A 61 5.67 4.87 -12.70
C PHE A 61 5.04 3.71 -11.94
N ALA A 62 5.81 2.97 -11.13
CA ALA A 62 5.27 1.88 -10.32
C ALA A 62 4.17 2.41 -9.37
N TRP A 63 4.44 3.52 -8.68
CA TRP A 63 3.50 4.16 -7.78
C TRP A 63 2.30 4.80 -8.50
N VAL A 64 2.51 5.35 -9.70
CA VAL A 64 1.41 5.86 -10.53
C VAL A 64 0.48 4.74 -10.99
N PHE A 65 1.01 3.62 -11.48
CA PHE A 65 0.19 2.47 -11.86
C PHE A 65 -0.52 1.86 -10.65
N PHE A 66 0.13 1.83 -9.50
CA PHE A 66 -0.49 1.39 -8.25
C PHE A 66 -1.67 2.30 -7.86
N ALA A 67 -1.50 3.62 -7.93
CA ALA A 67 -2.58 4.58 -7.74
C ALA A 67 -3.71 4.36 -8.76
N ILE A 68 -3.42 4.23 -10.05
CA ILE A 68 -4.45 3.99 -11.07
C ILE A 68 -5.21 2.68 -10.76
N GLY A 69 -4.50 1.60 -10.41
CA GLY A 69 -5.09 0.32 -10.07
C GLY A 69 -6.08 0.41 -8.91
N TYR A 70 -5.69 1.05 -7.80
CA TYR A 70 -6.58 1.24 -6.66
C TYR A 70 -7.69 2.26 -6.93
N GLY A 71 -7.43 3.28 -7.75
CA GLY A 71 -8.46 4.19 -8.23
C GLY A 71 -9.55 3.45 -9.01
N LEU A 72 -9.16 2.54 -9.91
CA LEU A 72 -10.10 1.68 -10.64
C LEU A 72 -10.82 0.70 -9.70
N ALA A 73 -10.13 0.17 -8.67
CA ALA A 73 -10.73 -0.72 -7.68
C ALA A 73 -11.88 -0.04 -6.93
N ILE A 74 -11.80 1.26 -6.65
CA ILE A 74 -12.90 2.04 -6.04
C ILE A 74 -14.15 2.01 -6.92
N PHE A 75 -14.00 2.13 -8.25
CA PHE A 75 -15.13 2.07 -9.19
C PHE A 75 -15.70 0.66 -9.38
N ALA A 76 -14.92 -0.38 -9.05
CA ALA A 76 -15.36 -1.77 -9.13
C ALA A 76 -16.20 -2.22 -7.92
N ILE A 77 -16.31 -1.39 -6.87
CA ILE A 77 -17.08 -1.73 -5.67
C ILE A 77 -18.58 -1.65 -5.98
N THR A 78 -19.26 -2.80 -5.88
CA THR A 78 -20.71 -2.91 -6.05
C THR A 78 -21.49 -2.71 -4.74
N GLU A 79 -20.88 -3.03 -3.61
CA GLU A 79 -21.47 -2.95 -2.27
C GLU A 79 -20.92 -1.71 -1.54
N HIS A 80 -21.76 -0.68 -1.39
CA HIS A 80 -21.34 0.62 -0.86
C HIS A 80 -21.25 0.65 0.67
N THR A 81 -20.24 -0.01 1.23
CA THR A 81 -19.93 0.00 2.66
C THR A 81 -18.60 0.69 2.93
N PHE A 82 -18.46 1.31 4.11
CA PHE A 82 -17.20 1.93 4.52
C PHE A 82 -16.03 0.94 4.47
N ALA A 83 -16.26 -0.30 4.88
CA ALA A 83 -15.25 -1.36 4.86
C ALA A 83 -14.73 -1.67 3.44
N ASN A 84 -15.58 -1.57 2.42
CA ASN A 84 -15.18 -1.83 1.04
C ASN A 84 -14.37 -0.67 0.45
N TYR A 85 -14.63 0.56 0.90
CA TYR A 85 -13.92 1.75 0.40
C TYR A 85 -12.60 2.03 1.10
N VAL A 86 -12.51 1.71 2.39
CA VAL A 86 -11.41 2.21 3.23
C VAL A 86 -10.04 1.74 2.72
N LEU A 87 -9.88 0.48 2.33
CA LEU A 87 -8.61 -0.05 1.86
C LEU A 87 -8.24 0.49 0.47
N PRO A 88 -9.11 0.42 -0.56
CA PRO A 88 -8.78 0.98 -1.87
C PRO A 88 -8.49 2.49 -1.80
N LEU A 89 -9.22 3.23 -0.97
CA LEU A 89 -9.02 4.66 -0.80
C LEU A 89 -7.70 4.98 -0.10
N THR A 90 -7.36 4.29 1.00
CA THR A 90 -6.09 4.51 1.69
C THR A 90 -4.90 4.16 0.82
N MET A 91 -4.96 3.04 0.09
CA MET A 91 -3.91 2.63 -0.84
C MET A 91 -3.75 3.61 -2.00
N PHE A 92 -4.87 4.09 -2.57
CA PHE A 92 -4.84 5.12 -3.61
C PHE A 92 -4.14 6.39 -3.14
N LEU A 93 -4.51 6.89 -1.96
CA LEU A 93 -3.95 8.11 -1.39
C LEU A 93 -2.47 7.93 -1.00
N ALA A 94 -2.09 6.78 -0.44
CA ALA A 94 -0.71 6.46 -0.12
C ALA A 94 0.16 6.38 -1.38
N ALA A 95 -0.33 5.73 -2.43
CA ALA A 95 0.37 5.64 -3.70
C ALA A 95 0.60 7.01 -4.34
N LEU A 96 -0.42 7.88 -4.33
CA LEU A 96 -0.30 9.25 -4.81
C LEU A 96 0.68 10.07 -3.97
N SER A 97 0.64 9.94 -2.64
CA SER A 97 1.50 10.71 -1.74
C SER A 97 2.99 10.35 -1.91
N VAL A 98 3.28 9.14 -2.39
CA VAL A 98 4.62 8.70 -2.80
C VAL A 98 4.95 9.10 -4.24
N ALA A 99 4.03 8.91 -5.19
CA ALA A 99 4.27 9.23 -6.59
C ALA A 99 4.54 10.73 -6.82
N LEU A 100 3.80 11.61 -6.14
CA LEU A 100 3.90 13.05 -6.30
C LEU A 100 5.31 13.61 -6.05
N PRO A 101 5.96 13.39 -4.90
CA PRO A 101 7.32 13.87 -4.67
C PRO A 101 8.35 13.29 -5.66
N LEU A 102 8.22 12.01 -6.07
CA LEU A 102 9.10 11.40 -7.08
C LEU A 102 8.98 12.08 -8.45
N ILE A 103 7.74 12.37 -8.88
CA ILE A 103 7.44 13.06 -10.14
C ILE A 103 7.90 14.52 -10.08
N LEU A 104 7.58 15.22 -8.99
CA LEU A 104 7.95 16.62 -8.80
C LEU A 104 9.47 16.81 -8.81
N TYR A 105 10.21 15.91 -8.15
CA TYR A 105 11.67 15.92 -8.18
C TYR A 105 12.20 15.74 -9.61
N ARG A 106 11.76 14.70 -10.32
CA ARG A 106 12.23 14.41 -11.69
C ARG A 106 11.84 15.47 -12.70
N TRP A 107 10.68 16.10 -12.53
CA TRP A 107 10.28 17.24 -13.35
C TRP A 107 11.20 18.44 -13.09
N ARG A 108 11.49 18.77 -11.82
CA ARG A 108 12.41 19.88 -11.48
C ARG A 108 13.81 19.66 -12.06
N GLU A 109 14.32 18.44 -11.99
CA GLU A 109 15.63 18.06 -12.52
C GLU A 109 15.63 17.78 -14.04
N LYS A 110 14.46 17.87 -14.71
CA LYS A 110 14.29 17.60 -16.15
C LYS A 110 14.80 16.22 -16.59
N ILE A 111 14.66 15.22 -15.73
CA ILE A 111 15.10 13.85 -15.98
C ILE A 111 14.27 13.25 -17.12
N PRO A 112 14.89 12.63 -18.14
CA PRO A 112 14.17 12.08 -19.29
C PRO A 112 13.22 10.96 -18.87
N LEU A 113 12.05 10.88 -19.52
CA LEU A 113 11.00 9.90 -19.21
C LEU A 113 11.46 8.43 -19.27
N SER A 114 12.51 8.13 -20.03
CA SER A 114 13.11 6.79 -20.10
C SER A 114 13.63 6.29 -18.75
N GLU A 115 14.02 7.19 -17.85
CA GLU A 115 14.57 6.85 -16.53
C GLU A 115 13.50 6.79 -15.44
N TRP A 116 12.24 6.99 -15.79
CA TRP A 116 11.14 6.97 -14.85
C TRP A 116 10.53 5.55 -14.70
N ILE A 117 10.80 4.65 -15.66
CA ILE A 117 10.26 3.29 -15.77
C ILE A 117 11.14 2.27 -15.05
#